data_AF-A0A2U3Q9H7-F1
#
_entry.id   AF-A0A2U3Q9H7-F1
#
_cell.length_a   1.000
_cell.length_b   1.000
_cell.length_c   1.000
_cell.angle_alpha   90.00
_cell.angle_beta   90.00
_cell.angle_gamma   90.00
#
_symmetry.space_group_name_H-M   'P 1'
#
loop_
_entity.id
_entity.type
_entity.pdbx_description
1 polymer ?
#
loop_
_entity_poly.entity_id
_entity_poly.type
_entity_poly.pdbx_seq_one_letter_code
_entity_poly.pdbx_strand_id
1 'polypeptide(L)' 'MQNAFFHSFNGRLRDELLNETLFTSLAQARIALGCWRAD' A
#
# COMPACT_ATOMS: atom_id res chain seq x y z
N MET A 1 -20.91 -4.08 -4.14
CA MET A 1 -19.94 -3.70 -5.18
C MET A 1 -18.77 -2.86 -4.63
N GLN A 2 -19.02 -1.83 -3.82
CA GLN A 2 -17.93 -1.01 -3.23
C GLN A 2 -16.99 -1.80 -2.28
N ASN A 3 -17.52 -2.68 -1.43
CA ASN A 3 -16.69 -3.49 -0.50
C ASN A 3 -15.68 -4.40 -1.22
N ALA A 4 -16.00 -4.91 -2.41
CA ALA A 4 -15.09 -5.75 -3.18
C ALA A 4 -13.89 -4.96 -3.71
N PHE A 5 -14.10 -3.69 -4.09
CA PHE A 5 -13.03 -2.78 -4.48
C PHE A 5 -12.13 -2.44 -3.29
N PHE A 6 -12.70 -2.12 -2.14
CA PHE A 6 -11.92 -1.83 -0.93
C PHE A 6 -11.15 -3.05 -0.41
N HIS A 7 -11.71 -4.25 -0.53
CA HIS A 7 -11.01 -5.49 -0.20
C HIS A 7 -9.87 -5.78 -1.18
N SER A 8 -10.11 -5.63 -2.49
CA SER A 8 -9.07 -5.81 -3.51
C SER A 8 -7.95 -4.79 -3.36
N PHE A 9 -8.28 -3.52 -3.08
CA PHE A 9 -7.32 -2.46 -2.86
C PHE A 9 -6.45 -2.70 -1.61
N ASN A 10 -7.06 -3.06 -0.48
CA ASN A 10 -6.29 -3.38 0.73
C ASN A 10 -5.45 -4.64 0.59
N GLY A 11 -5.92 -5.64 -0.17
CA GLY A 11 -5.16 -6.85 -0.49
C GLY A 11 -3.91 -6.50 -1.29
N ARG A 12 -4.07 -5.78 -2.42
CA ARG A 12 -2.96 -5.33 -3.26
C ARG A 12 -1.96 -4.46 -2.51
N LEU A 13 -2.44 -3.47 -1.74
CA LEU A 13 -1.58 -2.61 -0.95
C LEU A 13 -0.74 -3.40 0.06
N ARG A 14 -1.31 -4.44 0.68
CA ARG A 14 -0.57 -5.27 1.62
C ARG A 14 0.47 -6.13 0.91
N ASP A 15 0.06 -6.82 -0.14
CA ASP A 15 0.93 -7.80 -0.79
C ASP A 15 2.04 -7.12 -1.61
N GLU A 16 1.74 -6.05 -2.33
CA GLU A 16 2.70 -5.38 -3.22
C GLU A 16 3.58 -4.34 -2.52
N LEU A 17 3.13 -3.76 -1.40
CA LEU A 17 3.85 -2.66 -0.73
C LEU A 17 4.26 -3.01 0.69
N LEU A 18 3.30 -3.38 1.54
CA LEU A 18 3.56 -3.51 2.98
C LEU A 18 4.30 -4.80 3.35
N ASN A 19 4.11 -5.88 2.61
CA ASN A 19 4.78 -7.17 2.83
C ASN A 19 6.15 -7.25 2.15
N GLU A 20 6.34 -6.54 1.03
CA GLU A 20 7.60 -6.55 0.27
C GLU A 20 8.59 -5.47 0.72
N THR A 21 8.11 -4.37 1.29
CA THR A 21 8.97 -3.23 1.68
C THR A 21 9.09 -3.12 3.20
N LEU A 22 10.31 -3.22 3.73
CA LEU A 22 10.58 -2.91 5.13
C LEU A 22 10.64 -1.39 5.34
N PHE A 23 9.79 -0.86 6.21
CA PHE A 23 9.80 0.56 6.58
C PHE A 23 10.62 0.78 7.85
N THR A 24 11.66 1.59 7.73
CA THR A 24 12.51 1.98 8.86
C THR A 24 11.99 3.23 9.59
N SER A 25 11.10 3.99 8.94
CA SER A 25 10.48 5.19 9.52
C SER A 25 9.10 5.45 8.93
N LEU A 26 8.25 6.15 9.69
CA LEU A 26 6.92 6.56 9.23
C LEU A 26 6.97 7.53 8.04
N ALA A 27 8.04 8.32 7.93
CA ALA A 27 8.27 9.20 6.80
C ALA A 27 8.54 8.40 5.51
N GLN A 28 9.40 7.38 5.58
CA GLN A 28 9.66 6.46 4.46
C GLN A 28 8.36 5.76 4.02
N ALA A 29 7.56 5.28 4.97
CA ALA A 29 6.28 4.65 4.66
C ALA A 29 5.33 5.59 3.93
N ARG A 30 5.22 6.86 4.35
CA ARG A 30 4.37 7.86 3.68
C ARG A 30 4.82 8.16 2.24
N ILE A 31 6.13 8.23 2.00
CA ILE A 31 6.67 8.45 0.65
C ILE A 31 6.38 7.24 -0.23
N ALA A 32 6.65 6.03 0.26
CA ALA A 32 6.41 4.80 -0.49
C ALA A 32 4.92 4.60 -0.82
N LEU A 33 4.02 4.88 0.13
CA LEU A 33 2.57 4.90 -0.11
C LEU A 33 2.17 5.96 -1.15
N GLY A 34 2.82 7.11 -1.15
CA GLY A 34 2.61 8.17 -2.14
C GLY A 34 3.01 7.75 -3.54
N CYS A 35 4.17 7.10 -3.67
CA CYS A 35 4.65 6.56 -4.94
C CYS A 35 3.78 5.40 -5.44
N TRP A 36 3.44 4.43 -4.57
CA TRP A 36 2.59 3.29 -4.94
C TRP A 36 1.17 3.71 -5.36
N ARG A 37 0.65 4.82 -4.82
CA ARG A 37 -0.66 5.36 -5.24
C ARG A 37 -0.59 6.12 -6.57
N ALA A 38 0.61 6.48 -7.03
CA ALA A 38 0.84 7.16 -8.30
C ALA A 38 1.21 6.21 -9.44
N ASP A 39 1.60 4.97 -9.12
CA ASP A 39 1.64 3.80 -10.03
C ASP A 39 0.22 3.23 -10.28
#